data_AF-A0A316MYP5-F1
#
_entry.id   AF-A0A316MYP5-F1
#
_cell.length_a   1.000
_cell.length_b   1.000
_cell.length_c   1.000
_cell.angle_alpha   90.00
_cell.angle_beta   90.00
_cell.angle_gamma   90.00
#
_symmetry.space_group_name_H-M   'P 1'
#
loop_
_entity.id
_entity.type
_entity.pdbx_description
1 polymer ?
#
loop_
_entity_poly.entity_id
_entity_poly.type
_entity_poly.pdbx_seq_one_letter_code
_entity_poly.pdbx_strand_id
1 'polypeptide(L)'
;MQPLCSLASEYPQVLDELRDLKKMKYIGEPLFILPGEGRPSNEIESAIFRKLSDGPISLSGLLKHVRLLKKHHKQIDLMEQKGLIRYSSFTPTDALHVLGRFDKWDRNASLLGADLMTDGMHNNTGEEVALQVQDMAVKKISMALFRKSISAECIDISEGGEGEQIIKYAVEKKISEPETDHRIELHLNASLIGAGAPSWAFIPYTGRLLHEDSLLPENADVAGAVGAAVGSFSMTYPVRIMISKDHRSFRVYYPSGTADFDDIEKAVSFARSFMEPWLKNRAQAAGAKDPVVSLTRNDAPAYIGGYLNRIPLWSELVFTVTADN
;
A
#
# COMPACT_ATOMS: atom_id res chain seq x y z
N MET A 1 -9.23 -0.88 0.42
CA MET A 1 -10.62 -1.34 0.18
C MET A 1 -11.09 -2.08 1.42
N GLN A 2 -12.26 -1.76 1.96
CA GLN A 2 -12.84 -2.42 3.15
C GLN A 2 -13.46 -3.79 2.76
N PRO A 3 -13.44 -4.81 3.63
CA PRO A 3 -14.12 -6.09 3.38
C PRO A 3 -15.64 -6.00 3.61
N LEU A 4 -16.42 -6.87 2.94
CA LEU A 4 -17.88 -6.90 3.06
C LEU A 4 -18.34 -7.22 4.48
N CYS A 5 -17.67 -8.13 5.19
CA CYS A 5 -18.02 -8.49 6.57
C CYS A 5 -17.93 -7.28 7.53
N SER A 6 -16.85 -6.51 7.44
CA SER A 6 -16.67 -5.27 8.22
C SER A 6 -17.69 -4.23 7.80
N LEU A 7 -17.89 -4.05 6.49
CA LEU A 7 -18.85 -3.09 5.97
C LEU A 7 -20.27 -3.38 6.47
N ALA A 8 -20.71 -4.63 6.43
CA ALA A 8 -22.03 -5.05 6.89
C ALA A 8 -22.20 -4.92 8.41
N SER A 9 -21.12 -5.01 9.19
CA SER A 9 -21.16 -4.76 10.63
C SER A 9 -21.34 -3.28 10.96
N GLU A 10 -20.79 -2.39 10.14
CA GLU A 10 -20.96 -0.93 10.27
C GLU A 10 -22.30 -0.46 9.68
N TYR A 11 -22.73 -1.08 8.59
CA TYR A 11 -23.91 -0.71 7.81
C TYR A 11 -24.79 -1.95 7.54
N PRO A 12 -25.71 -2.30 8.47
CA PRO A 12 -26.52 -3.51 8.36
C PRO A 12 -27.33 -3.64 7.06
N GLN A 13 -27.69 -2.51 6.42
CA GLN A 13 -28.39 -2.49 5.14
C GLN A 13 -27.63 -3.17 3.99
N VAL A 14 -26.30 -3.32 4.11
CA VAL A 14 -25.46 -3.99 3.12
C VAL A 14 -25.85 -5.46 2.97
N LEU A 15 -26.26 -6.12 4.04
CA LEU A 15 -26.75 -7.50 3.97
C LEU A 15 -28.02 -7.61 3.14
N ASP A 16 -28.94 -6.66 3.28
CA ASP A 16 -30.19 -6.65 2.54
C ASP A 16 -29.92 -6.39 1.05
N GLU A 17 -28.99 -5.50 0.73
CA GLU A 17 -28.58 -5.25 -0.65
C GLU A 17 -27.90 -6.47 -1.29
N LEU A 18 -27.01 -7.17 -0.56
CA LEU A 18 -26.43 -8.44 -1.01
C LEU A 18 -27.50 -9.52 -1.26
N ARG A 19 -28.49 -9.64 -0.36
CA ARG A 19 -29.62 -10.56 -0.54
C ARG A 19 -30.45 -10.20 -1.77
N ASP A 20 -30.67 -8.91 -2.02
CA ASP A 20 -31.43 -8.45 -3.17
C ASP A 20 -30.68 -8.69 -4.49
N LEU A 21 -29.36 -8.50 -4.53
CA LEU A 21 -28.53 -8.93 -5.66
C LEU A 21 -28.70 -10.43 -5.94
N LYS A 22 -28.69 -11.26 -4.88
CA LYS A 22 -28.87 -12.71 -5.01
C LYS A 22 -30.25 -13.08 -5.54
N LYS A 23 -31.32 -12.43 -5.03
CA LYS A 23 -32.70 -12.61 -5.56
C LYS A 23 -32.81 -12.22 -7.03
N MET A 24 -32.06 -11.21 -7.46
CA MET A 24 -31.99 -10.78 -8.86
C MET A 24 -31.13 -11.69 -9.74
N LYS A 25 -30.58 -12.77 -9.19
CA LYS A 25 -29.65 -13.68 -9.87
C LYS A 25 -28.45 -12.92 -10.47
N TYR A 26 -27.99 -11.89 -9.78
CA TYR A 26 -26.75 -11.21 -10.13
C TYR A 26 -25.58 -12.19 -9.96
N ILE A 27 -24.73 -12.27 -10.98
CA ILE A 27 -23.48 -13.03 -10.96
C ILE A 27 -22.36 -12.05 -11.29
N GLY A 28 -21.44 -11.86 -10.36
CA GLY A 28 -20.32 -10.95 -10.46
C GLY A 28 -19.82 -10.49 -9.09
N GLU A 29 -18.77 -9.68 -9.11
CA GLU A 29 -18.20 -9.11 -7.90
C GLU A 29 -19.13 -8.04 -7.29
N PRO A 30 -19.57 -8.20 -6.02
CA PRO A 30 -20.45 -7.23 -5.35
C PRO A 30 -19.67 -5.99 -4.90
N LEU A 31 -19.62 -4.98 -5.76
CA LEU A 31 -18.97 -3.70 -5.47
C LEU A 31 -19.92 -2.73 -4.76
N PHE A 32 -19.50 -2.21 -3.61
CA PHE A 32 -20.16 -1.15 -2.84
C PHE A 32 -19.35 0.14 -2.90
N ILE A 33 -20.07 1.27 -2.96
CA ILE A 33 -19.51 2.62 -2.95
C ILE A 33 -19.90 3.27 -1.63
N LEU A 34 -18.90 3.87 -0.98
CA LEU A 34 -19.02 4.60 0.27
C LEU A 34 -18.63 6.07 0.06
N PRO A 35 -19.14 6.99 0.90
CA PRO A 35 -18.58 8.34 0.95
C PRO A 35 -17.12 8.31 1.40
N GLY A 36 -16.30 9.14 0.74
CA GLY A 36 -14.96 9.51 1.15
C GLY A 36 -14.94 10.88 1.84
N GLU A 37 -13.76 11.46 1.99
CA GLU A 37 -13.55 12.74 2.69
C GLU A 37 -13.40 13.94 1.72
N GLY A 38 -13.31 13.66 0.42
CA GLY A 38 -13.20 14.69 -0.62
C GLY A 38 -14.46 15.54 -0.77
N ARG A 39 -14.31 16.70 -1.41
CA ARG A 39 -15.43 17.62 -1.70
C ARG A 39 -15.86 17.52 -3.17
N PRO A 40 -17.17 17.42 -3.46
CA PRO A 40 -17.68 17.44 -4.81
C PRO A 40 -17.38 18.78 -5.51
N SER A 41 -16.97 18.69 -6.76
CA SER A 41 -16.54 19.82 -7.60
C SER A 41 -17.51 20.12 -8.76
N ASN A 42 -18.47 19.24 -9.01
CA ASN A 42 -19.51 19.41 -10.02
C ASN A 42 -20.85 18.81 -9.59
N GLU A 43 -21.90 19.04 -10.39
CA GLU A 43 -23.27 18.59 -10.07
C GLU A 43 -23.43 17.08 -10.02
N ILE A 44 -22.71 16.33 -10.86
CA ILE A 44 -22.76 14.86 -10.90
C ILE A 44 -22.14 14.30 -9.61
N GLU A 45 -20.95 14.76 -9.26
CA GLU A 45 -20.28 14.40 -8.00
C GLU A 45 -21.16 14.75 -6.80
N SER A 46 -21.78 15.93 -6.80
CA SER A 46 -22.70 16.37 -5.73
C SER A 46 -23.96 15.51 -5.65
N ALA A 47 -24.49 15.04 -6.79
CA ALA A 47 -25.65 14.15 -6.84
C ALA A 47 -25.32 12.76 -6.28
N ILE A 48 -24.17 12.20 -6.67
CA ILE A 48 -23.69 10.90 -6.15
C ILE A 48 -23.42 11.01 -4.64
N PHE A 49 -22.72 12.06 -4.21
CA PHE A 49 -22.38 12.26 -2.80
C PHE A 49 -23.64 12.40 -1.92
N ARG A 50 -24.66 13.14 -2.40
CA ARG A 50 -25.98 13.23 -1.73
C ARG A 50 -26.70 11.88 -1.66
N LYS A 51 -26.43 10.95 -2.58
CA LYS A 51 -27.04 9.63 -2.53
C LYS A 51 -26.34 8.71 -1.52
N LEU A 52 -25.04 8.91 -1.33
CA LEU A 52 -24.20 8.18 -0.37
C LEU A 52 -24.32 8.69 1.08
N SER A 53 -25.06 9.77 1.33
CA SER A 53 -25.26 10.30 2.68
C SER A 53 -25.98 9.33 3.62
N ASP A 54 -26.81 8.45 3.06
CA ASP A 54 -27.60 7.46 3.81
C ASP A 54 -26.83 6.15 4.05
N GLY A 55 -25.57 6.08 3.57
CA GLY A 55 -24.68 4.93 3.73
C GLY A 55 -24.19 4.34 2.41
N PRO A 56 -23.52 3.17 2.48
CA PRO A 56 -23.01 2.47 1.30
C PRO A 56 -24.14 2.03 0.37
N ILE A 57 -23.86 2.04 -0.93
CA ILE A 57 -24.79 1.56 -1.96
C ILE A 57 -24.01 0.67 -2.93
N SER A 58 -24.61 -0.44 -3.38
CA SER A 58 -23.99 -1.27 -4.42
C SER A 58 -23.90 -0.50 -5.74
N LEU A 59 -22.86 -0.74 -6.53
CA LEU A 59 -22.71 -0.15 -7.87
C LEU A 59 -23.96 -0.45 -8.72
N SER A 60 -24.50 -1.66 -8.61
CA SER A 60 -25.73 -2.06 -9.32
C SER A 60 -26.96 -1.30 -8.84
N GLY A 61 -27.09 -1.01 -7.54
CA GLY A 61 -28.12 -0.15 -6.97
C GLY A 61 -27.99 1.29 -7.47
N LEU A 62 -26.78 1.85 -7.44
CA LEU A 62 -26.50 3.21 -7.89
C LEU A 62 -26.81 3.40 -9.40
N LEU A 63 -26.40 2.43 -10.24
CA LEU A 63 -26.64 2.46 -11.69
C LEU A 63 -28.13 2.36 -12.07
N LYS A 64 -28.98 1.77 -11.22
CA LYS A 64 -30.44 1.73 -11.44
C LYS A 64 -31.09 3.09 -11.19
N HIS A 65 -30.64 3.80 -10.14
CA HIS A 65 -31.24 5.08 -9.74
C HIS A 65 -30.76 6.27 -10.57
N VAL A 66 -29.60 6.14 -11.21
CA VAL A 66 -29.05 7.22 -12.04
C VAL A 66 -28.85 6.70 -13.46
N ARG A 67 -29.90 6.83 -14.28
CA ARG A 67 -29.94 6.48 -15.72
C ARG A 67 -28.75 7.06 -16.52
N LEU A 68 -28.10 8.09 -16.00
CA LEU A 68 -26.93 8.77 -16.58
C LEU A 68 -25.59 8.07 -16.29
N LEU A 69 -25.45 7.28 -15.22
CA LEU A 69 -24.15 6.74 -14.78
C LEU A 69 -23.57 5.65 -15.68
N LYS A 70 -24.37 4.96 -16.50
CA LYS A 70 -23.85 4.03 -17.51
C LYS A 70 -22.85 4.69 -18.48
N LYS A 71 -22.95 6.01 -18.66
CA LYS A 71 -22.04 6.81 -19.52
C LYS A 71 -20.84 7.39 -18.77
N HIS A 72 -20.79 7.23 -17.43
CA HIS A 72 -19.87 7.94 -16.54
C HIS A 72 -19.07 7.01 -15.61
N HIS A 73 -18.80 5.76 -15.97
CA HIS A 73 -17.88 4.89 -15.21
C HIS A 73 -16.55 5.60 -14.88
N LYS A 74 -15.97 6.28 -15.88
CA LYS A 74 -14.77 7.11 -15.70
C LYS A 74 -14.92 8.19 -14.61
N GLN A 75 -16.12 8.71 -14.40
CA GLN A 75 -16.37 9.72 -13.36
C GLN A 75 -16.28 9.11 -11.96
N ILE A 76 -16.76 7.88 -11.77
CA ILE A 76 -16.68 7.17 -10.48
C ILE A 76 -15.20 6.87 -10.16
N ASP A 77 -14.42 6.41 -11.14
CA ASP A 77 -12.98 6.19 -10.96
C ASP A 77 -12.24 7.49 -10.61
N LEU A 78 -12.57 8.61 -11.27
CA LEU A 78 -12.02 9.93 -10.94
C LEU A 78 -12.44 10.40 -9.54
N MET A 79 -13.64 10.06 -9.08
CA MET A 79 -14.10 10.38 -7.72
C MET A 79 -13.32 9.58 -6.68
N GLU A 80 -13.01 8.32 -6.93
CA GLU A 80 -12.15 7.53 -6.04
C GLU A 80 -10.74 8.14 -5.97
N GLN A 81 -10.14 8.49 -7.11
CA GLN A 81 -8.81 9.12 -7.16
C GLN A 81 -8.75 10.46 -6.41
N LYS A 82 -9.85 11.23 -6.43
CA LYS A 82 -9.99 12.48 -5.66
C LYS A 82 -10.35 12.26 -4.17
N GLY A 83 -10.56 11.01 -3.75
CA GLY A 83 -10.99 10.66 -2.39
C GLY A 83 -12.42 11.04 -2.04
N LEU A 84 -13.28 11.32 -3.03
CA LEU A 84 -14.71 11.63 -2.80
C LEU A 84 -15.52 10.38 -2.44
N ILE A 85 -15.08 9.21 -2.90
CA ILE A 85 -15.70 7.93 -2.61
C ILE A 85 -14.62 6.90 -2.27
N ARG A 86 -15.05 5.79 -1.68
CA ARG A 86 -14.22 4.61 -1.44
C ARG A 86 -14.99 3.37 -1.86
N TYR A 87 -14.27 2.34 -2.29
CA TYR A 87 -14.88 1.05 -2.58
C TYR A 87 -14.79 0.09 -1.39
N SER A 88 -15.77 -0.80 -1.35
CA SER A 88 -15.77 -2.03 -0.57
C SER A 88 -16.28 -3.15 -1.46
N SER A 89 -15.65 -4.32 -1.37
CA SER A 89 -16.02 -5.49 -2.18
C SER A 89 -15.53 -6.75 -1.49
N PHE A 90 -15.70 -7.92 -2.11
CA PHE A 90 -15.17 -9.18 -1.60
C PHE A 90 -13.63 -9.13 -1.59
N THR A 91 -13.04 -9.34 -0.42
CA THR A 91 -11.58 -9.27 -0.21
C THR A 91 -11.01 -10.60 0.27
N PRO A 92 -9.67 -10.75 0.37
CA PRO A 92 -9.08 -11.89 1.06
C PRO A 92 -9.59 -12.05 2.51
N THR A 93 -9.99 -10.98 3.19
CA THR A 93 -10.57 -11.08 4.55
C THR A 93 -11.95 -11.75 4.52
N ASP A 94 -12.75 -11.48 3.49
CA ASP A 94 -14.04 -12.16 3.29
C ASP A 94 -13.84 -13.63 2.94
N ALA A 95 -12.87 -13.94 2.08
CA ALA A 95 -12.50 -15.33 1.78
C ALA A 95 -12.16 -16.12 3.05
N LEU A 96 -11.44 -15.51 4.00
CA LEU A 96 -11.12 -16.18 5.27
C LEU A 96 -12.35 -16.44 6.14
N HIS A 97 -13.38 -15.59 6.10
CA HIS A 97 -14.66 -15.85 6.77
C HIS A 97 -15.42 -17.00 6.12
N VAL A 98 -15.45 -17.05 4.78
CA VAL A 98 -16.07 -18.16 4.04
C VAL A 98 -15.41 -19.48 4.44
N LEU A 99 -14.08 -19.52 4.42
CA LEU A 99 -13.25 -20.68 4.79
C LEU A 99 -13.24 -21.00 6.30
N GLY A 100 -13.93 -20.21 7.13
CA GLY A 100 -13.99 -20.40 8.58
C GLY A 100 -12.64 -20.22 9.29
N ARG A 101 -11.70 -19.49 8.69
CA ARG A 101 -10.36 -19.23 9.24
C ARG A 101 -10.26 -17.89 9.96
N PHE A 102 -11.28 -17.05 9.84
CA PHE A 102 -11.37 -15.77 10.52
C PHE A 102 -12.81 -15.57 11.00
N ASP A 103 -12.95 -15.07 12.23
CA ASP A 103 -14.23 -14.97 12.93
C ASP A 103 -14.33 -13.60 13.60
N LYS A 104 -14.49 -12.56 12.76
CA LYS A 104 -14.78 -11.19 13.19
C LYS A 104 -15.85 -10.59 12.27
N TRP A 105 -16.65 -9.65 12.78
CA TRP A 105 -17.66 -8.98 11.95
C TRP A 105 -18.71 -9.95 11.37
N ASP A 106 -19.46 -9.51 10.35
CA ASP A 106 -20.60 -10.26 9.82
C ASP A 106 -20.17 -11.27 8.75
N ARG A 107 -20.07 -12.54 9.15
CA ARG A 107 -19.74 -13.66 8.25
C ARG A 107 -20.74 -13.84 7.11
N ASN A 108 -22.03 -13.51 7.30
CA ASN A 108 -23.04 -13.73 6.26
C ASN A 108 -22.80 -12.83 5.04
N ALA A 109 -22.27 -11.63 5.24
CA ALA A 109 -21.92 -10.76 4.14
C ALA A 109 -20.83 -11.37 3.24
N SER A 110 -19.81 -12.01 3.83
CA SER A 110 -18.78 -12.71 3.07
C SER A 110 -19.34 -13.93 2.33
N LEU A 111 -20.20 -14.73 2.98
CA LEU A 111 -20.85 -15.88 2.33
C LEU A 111 -21.71 -15.45 1.12
N LEU A 112 -22.56 -14.44 1.30
CA LEU A 112 -23.36 -13.89 0.21
C LEU A 112 -22.47 -13.31 -0.89
N GLY A 113 -21.39 -12.61 -0.54
CA GLY A 113 -20.48 -12.03 -1.51
C GLY A 113 -19.80 -13.09 -2.38
N ALA A 114 -19.35 -14.20 -1.77
CA ALA A 114 -18.77 -15.32 -2.50
C ALA A 114 -19.81 -16.02 -3.40
N ASP A 115 -21.03 -16.22 -2.91
CA ASP A 115 -22.13 -16.81 -3.68
C ASP A 115 -22.50 -15.97 -4.92
N LEU A 116 -22.39 -14.64 -4.83
CA LEU A 116 -22.65 -13.76 -5.98
C LEU A 116 -21.57 -13.86 -7.05
N MET A 117 -20.36 -14.32 -6.73
CA MET A 117 -19.24 -14.41 -7.67
C MET A 117 -19.21 -15.73 -8.45
N THR A 118 -20.19 -16.60 -8.23
CA THR A 118 -20.31 -17.89 -8.90
C THR A 118 -21.71 -18.10 -9.49
N ASP A 119 -21.80 -18.91 -10.54
CA ASP A 119 -23.07 -19.41 -11.09
C ASP A 119 -23.58 -20.67 -10.36
N GLY A 120 -22.79 -21.25 -9.45
CA GLY A 120 -23.12 -22.46 -8.71
C GLY A 120 -23.01 -23.75 -9.53
N MET A 121 -22.48 -23.69 -10.76
CA MET A 121 -22.43 -24.82 -11.69
C MET A 121 -21.04 -25.47 -11.69
N HIS A 122 -20.97 -26.77 -12.01
CA HIS A 122 -19.70 -27.49 -12.22
C HIS A 122 -18.68 -27.34 -11.06
N ASN A 123 -19.18 -27.44 -9.82
CA ASN A 123 -18.43 -27.24 -8.56
C ASN A 123 -18.05 -25.79 -8.22
N ASN A 124 -18.27 -24.81 -9.11
CA ASN A 124 -18.05 -23.40 -8.85
C ASN A 124 -18.88 -22.94 -7.64
N THR A 125 -18.31 -22.93 -6.45
CA THR A 125 -19.02 -22.60 -5.19
C THR A 125 -18.39 -21.37 -4.55
N GLY A 126 -19.10 -20.72 -3.62
CA GLY A 126 -18.52 -19.62 -2.85
C GLY A 126 -17.25 -20.03 -2.09
N GLU A 127 -17.14 -21.30 -1.67
CA GLU A 127 -15.92 -21.84 -1.06
C GLU A 127 -14.76 -21.91 -2.06
N GLU A 128 -15.01 -22.36 -3.30
CA GLU A 128 -14.00 -22.36 -4.36
C GLU A 128 -13.54 -20.94 -4.72
N VAL A 129 -14.47 -19.97 -4.80
CA VAL A 129 -14.13 -18.55 -4.97
C VAL A 129 -13.22 -18.09 -3.83
N ALA A 130 -13.53 -18.44 -2.59
CA ALA A 130 -12.71 -18.06 -1.44
C ALA A 130 -11.30 -18.70 -1.48
N LEU A 131 -11.19 -19.97 -1.89
CA LEU A 131 -9.90 -20.64 -2.08
C LEU A 131 -9.09 -19.96 -3.20
N GLN A 132 -9.71 -19.62 -4.32
CA GLN A 132 -9.08 -18.91 -5.43
C GLN A 132 -8.58 -17.53 -5.00
N VAL A 133 -9.38 -16.76 -4.25
CA VAL A 133 -8.98 -15.44 -3.75
C VAL A 133 -7.82 -15.55 -2.76
N GLN A 134 -7.81 -16.56 -1.89
CA GLN A 134 -6.67 -16.84 -1.01
C GLN A 134 -5.41 -17.17 -1.82
N ASP A 135 -5.51 -18.05 -2.81
CA ASP A 135 -4.38 -18.44 -3.67
C ASP A 135 -3.84 -17.23 -4.46
N MET A 136 -4.71 -16.39 -5.01
CA MET A 136 -4.32 -15.12 -5.64
C MET A 136 -3.58 -14.19 -4.69
N ALA A 137 -4.03 -14.09 -3.44
CA ALA A 137 -3.34 -13.28 -2.41
C ALA A 137 -1.94 -13.84 -2.11
N VAL A 138 -1.82 -15.17 -1.93
CA VAL A 138 -0.55 -15.86 -1.70
C VAL A 138 0.42 -15.63 -2.86
N LYS A 139 -0.03 -15.77 -4.11
CA LYS A 139 0.78 -15.52 -5.31
C LYS A 139 1.26 -14.07 -5.37
N LYS A 140 0.36 -13.09 -5.17
CA LYS A 140 0.73 -11.67 -5.15
C LYS A 140 1.75 -11.33 -4.07
N ILE A 141 1.57 -11.86 -2.86
CA ILE A 141 2.55 -11.69 -1.77
C ILE A 141 3.90 -12.29 -2.17
N SER A 142 3.89 -13.50 -2.75
CA SER A 142 5.11 -14.20 -3.18
C SER A 142 5.88 -13.42 -4.24
N MET A 143 5.19 -12.92 -5.27
CA MET A 143 5.78 -12.07 -6.31
C MET A 143 6.37 -10.78 -5.71
N ALA A 144 5.64 -10.12 -4.81
CA ALA A 144 6.09 -8.88 -4.18
C ALA A 144 7.34 -9.08 -3.31
N LEU A 145 7.38 -10.15 -2.52
CA LEU A 145 8.55 -10.50 -1.70
C LEU A 145 9.77 -10.80 -2.59
N PHE A 146 9.59 -11.62 -3.62
CA PHE A 146 10.68 -11.98 -4.53
C PHE A 146 11.22 -10.76 -5.29
N ARG A 147 10.34 -9.92 -5.84
CA ARG A 147 10.73 -8.67 -6.49
C ARG A 147 11.49 -7.75 -5.53
N LYS A 148 11.03 -7.63 -4.29
CA LYS A 148 11.70 -6.82 -3.28
C LYS A 148 13.09 -7.36 -2.92
N SER A 149 13.22 -8.68 -2.80
CA SER A 149 14.49 -9.35 -2.51
C SER A 149 15.51 -9.12 -3.63
N ILE A 150 15.11 -9.32 -4.89
CA ILE A 150 15.98 -9.09 -6.05
C ILE A 150 16.37 -7.61 -6.18
N SER A 151 15.45 -6.69 -5.90
CA SER A 151 15.72 -5.25 -5.91
C SER A 151 16.76 -4.83 -4.85
N ALA A 152 16.86 -5.55 -3.73
CA ALA A 152 17.91 -5.31 -2.73
C ALA A 152 19.31 -5.62 -3.26
N GLU A 153 19.43 -6.50 -4.27
CA GLU A 153 20.66 -6.83 -4.99
C GLU A 153 20.89 -5.90 -6.21
N CYS A 154 20.23 -4.74 -6.24
CA CYS A 154 20.31 -3.75 -7.32
C CYS A 154 19.86 -4.26 -8.70
N ILE A 155 19.07 -5.34 -8.74
CA ILE A 155 18.42 -5.82 -9.97
C ILE A 155 16.99 -5.29 -10.00
N ASP A 156 16.70 -4.38 -10.93
CA ASP A 156 15.35 -3.87 -11.12
C ASP A 156 14.60 -4.70 -12.17
N ILE A 157 13.38 -5.09 -11.82
CA ILE A 157 12.49 -5.83 -12.72
C ILE A 157 11.48 -4.83 -13.25
N SER A 158 11.50 -4.57 -14.55
CA SER A 158 10.54 -3.66 -15.18
C SER A 158 9.11 -4.22 -15.08
N GLU A 159 8.16 -3.32 -14.84
CA GLU A 159 6.74 -3.66 -14.90
C GLU A 159 6.35 -4.06 -16.33
N GLY A 160 5.69 -5.20 -16.48
CA GLY A 160 5.35 -5.82 -17.75
C GLY A 160 6.52 -6.46 -18.50
N GLY A 161 7.74 -6.40 -17.96
CA GLY A 161 8.94 -6.97 -18.59
C GLY A 161 9.04 -8.49 -18.46
N GLU A 162 10.02 -9.07 -19.15
CA GLU A 162 10.27 -10.52 -19.20
C GLU A 162 10.54 -11.09 -17.80
N GLY A 163 11.27 -10.37 -16.95
CA GLY A 163 11.52 -10.78 -15.57
C GLY A 163 10.23 -10.95 -14.75
N GLU A 164 9.25 -10.07 -14.94
CA GLU A 164 7.95 -10.19 -14.28
C GLU A 164 7.15 -11.38 -14.81
N GLN A 165 7.19 -11.64 -16.12
CA GLN A 165 6.54 -12.82 -16.70
C GLN A 165 7.13 -14.13 -16.18
N ILE A 166 8.46 -14.21 -16.02
CA ILE A 166 9.14 -15.38 -15.45
C ILE A 166 8.71 -15.61 -14.00
N ILE A 167 8.67 -14.56 -13.19
CA ILE A 167 8.24 -14.63 -11.79
C ILE A 167 6.77 -15.08 -11.71
N LYS A 168 5.91 -14.49 -12.55
CA LYS A 168 4.50 -14.85 -12.65
C LYS A 168 4.34 -16.32 -13.03
N TYR A 169 5.07 -16.79 -14.04
CA TYR A 169 5.07 -18.19 -14.46
C TYR A 169 5.48 -19.13 -13.32
N ALA A 170 6.51 -18.77 -12.56
CA ALA A 170 7.00 -19.59 -11.45
C ALA A 170 5.97 -19.72 -10.30
N VAL A 171 5.17 -18.67 -10.03
CA VAL A 171 4.14 -18.71 -8.97
C VAL A 171 2.79 -19.24 -9.47
N GLU A 172 2.53 -19.22 -10.78
CA GLU A 172 1.33 -19.77 -11.41
C GLU A 172 1.44 -21.30 -11.54
N LYS A 173 1.41 -22.01 -10.41
CA LYS A 173 1.34 -23.47 -10.41
C LYS A 173 0.05 -23.91 -11.11
N LYS A 174 0.16 -24.49 -12.31
CA LYS A 174 -0.97 -25.14 -12.98
C LYS A 174 -1.14 -26.54 -12.41
N ILE A 175 -2.09 -26.70 -11.49
CA ILE A 175 -2.43 -28.01 -10.88
C ILE A 175 -3.02 -28.99 -11.92
N SER A 176 -3.49 -28.48 -13.07
CA SER A 176 -4.29 -29.23 -14.04
C SER A 176 -3.67 -29.40 -15.42
N GLU A 177 -2.42 -28.98 -15.65
CA GLU A 177 -1.76 -29.23 -16.94
C GLU A 177 -0.86 -30.47 -16.85
N PRO A 178 -0.86 -31.34 -17.88
CA PRO A 178 0.12 -32.43 -17.97
C PRO A 178 1.51 -31.82 -17.85
N GLU A 179 2.40 -32.50 -17.11
CA GLU A 179 3.76 -32.05 -16.78
C GLU A 179 4.34 -31.16 -17.89
N THR A 180 4.33 -29.85 -17.68
CA THR A 180 5.09 -28.96 -18.54
C THR A 180 6.55 -29.26 -18.25
N ASP A 181 7.36 -29.54 -19.29
CA ASP A 181 8.78 -29.91 -19.17
C ASP A 181 9.66 -28.85 -18.46
N HIS A 182 9.11 -27.67 -18.16
CA HIS A 182 9.83 -26.55 -17.56
C HIS A 182 9.25 -26.20 -16.20
N ARG A 183 10.10 -26.25 -15.17
CA ARG A 183 9.79 -25.85 -13.80
C ARG A 183 10.75 -24.73 -13.40
N ILE A 184 10.20 -23.64 -12.88
CA ILE A 184 10.97 -22.55 -12.29
C ILE A 184 10.59 -22.49 -10.82
N GLU A 185 11.58 -22.60 -9.95
CA GLU A 185 11.41 -22.47 -8.52
C GLU A 185 12.05 -21.16 -8.07
N LEU A 186 11.34 -20.43 -7.22
CA LEU A 186 11.84 -19.19 -6.64
C LEU A 186 12.23 -19.48 -5.21
N HIS A 187 13.43 -19.07 -4.84
CA HIS A 187 13.96 -19.11 -3.48
C HIS A 187 14.41 -17.70 -3.09
N LEU A 188 14.10 -17.30 -1.86
CA LEU A 188 14.60 -16.08 -1.23
C LEU A 188 15.87 -16.33 -0.43
N ASN A 189 16.15 -17.59 -0.05
CA ASN A 189 17.18 -17.97 0.92
C ASN A 189 16.99 -17.26 2.27
N ALA A 190 15.75 -17.16 2.73
CA ALA A 190 15.38 -16.43 3.93
C ALA A 190 14.09 -16.97 4.55
N SER A 191 14.03 -17.01 5.89
CA SER A 191 12.80 -17.36 6.60
C SER A 191 11.75 -16.26 6.50
N LEU A 192 10.51 -16.64 6.20
CA LEU A 192 9.37 -15.71 6.17
C LEU A 192 8.77 -15.54 7.56
N ILE A 193 8.69 -14.30 8.04
CA ILE A 193 8.09 -13.98 9.33
C ILE A 193 6.74 -13.30 9.11
N GLY A 194 5.66 -13.88 9.66
CA GLY A 194 4.35 -13.26 9.64
C GLY A 194 4.17 -12.23 10.75
N ALA A 195 3.85 -10.99 10.38
CA ALA A 195 3.53 -9.92 11.31
C ALA A 195 2.19 -9.26 10.92
N GLY A 196 1.39 -8.92 11.92
CA GLY A 196 0.03 -8.42 11.80
C GLY A 196 -0.99 -9.52 11.48
N ALA A 197 -2.25 -9.30 11.86
CA ALA A 197 -3.35 -10.11 11.37
C ALA A 197 -3.74 -9.68 9.94
N PRO A 198 -4.08 -10.61 9.02
CA PRO A 198 -4.10 -12.07 9.19
C PRO A 198 -2.89 -12.75 8.53
N SER A 199 -1.65 -12.43 8.94
CA SER A 199 -0.43 -13.03 8.34
C SER A 199 -0.40 -14.57 8.41
N TRP A 200 -0.98 -15.16 9.44
CA TRP A 200 -1.18 -16.61 9.59
C TRP A 200 -1.92 -17.25 8.40
N ALA A 201 -2.72 -16.47 7.66
CA ALA A 201 -3.55 -16.95 6.57
C ALA A 201 -2.80 -17.15 5.27
N PHE A 202 -1.67 -16.47 5.15
CA PHE A 202 -0.97 -16.30 3.88
C PHE A 202 0.49 -16.74 3.97
N ILE A 203 1.20 -16.35 5.05
CA ILE A 203 2.64 -16.58 5.16
C ILE A 203 3.03 -18.06 5.08
N PRO A 204 2.36 -19.01 5.75
CA PRO A 204 2.68 -20.44 5.59
C PRO A 204 2.50 -20.95 4.15
N TYR A 205 1.53 -20.39 3.41
CA TYR A 205 1.29 -20.76 2.00
C TYR A 205 2.31 -20.09 1.08
N THR A 206 2.68 -18.84 1.36
CA THR A 206 3.76 -18.11 0.68
C THR A 206 5.10 -18.82 0.85
N GLY A 207 5.45 -19.27 2.06
CA GLY A 207 6.67 -20.03 2.30
C GLY A 207 6.71 -21.33 1.52
N ARG A 208 5.60 -22.08 1.50
CA ARG A 208 5.50 -23.28 0.65
C ARG A 208 5.66 -22.97 -0.85
N LEU A 209 5.14 -21.84 -1.32
CA LEU A 209 5.24 -21.45 -2.73
C LEU A 209 6.65 -20.97 -3.12
N LEU A 210 7.37 -20.35 -2.18
CA LEU A 210 8.74 -19.86 -2.35
C LEU A 210 9.80 -20.83 -1.80
N HIS A 211 9.41 -22.05 -1.42
CA HIS A 211 10.31 -23.05 -0.85
C HIS A 211 11.11 -22.55 0.37
N GLU A 212 10.48 -21.72 1.20
CA GLU A 212 11.05 -21.13 2.41
C GLU A 212 10.34 -21.60 3.69
N ASP A 213 11.09 -21.63 4.78
CA ASP A 213 10.53 -21.79 6.12
C ASP A 213 9.66 -20.59 6.49
N SER A 214 8.59 -20.84 7.24
CA SER A 214 7.66 -19.81 7.71
C SER A 214 7.53 -19.83 9.23
N LEU A 215 7.71 -18.66 9.84
CA LEU A 215 7.59 -18.44 11.27
C LEU A 215 6.42 -17.49 11.56
N LEU A 216 5.51 -17.94 12.43
CA LEU A 216 4.40 -17.15 12.94
C LEU A 216 4.63 -16.92 14.44
N PRO A 217 5.10 -15.73 14.86
CA PRO A 217 5.24 -15.38 16.27
C PRO A 217 3.89 -15.46 17.01
N GLU A 218 3.91 -15.81 18.30
CA GLU A 218 2.70 -15.93 19.13
C GLU A 218 1.86 -14.65 19.15
N ASN A 219 2.52 -13.48 19.18
CA ASN A 219 1.89 -12.16 19.22
C ASN A 219 1.95 -11.43 17.87
N ALA A 220 1.91 -12.18 16.76
CA ALA A 220 2.02 -11.61 15.41
C ALA A 220 0.97 -10.52 15.16
N ASP A 221 -0.25 -10.69 15.65
CA ASP A 221 -1.37 -9.76 15.50
C ASP A 221 -1.11 -8.36 16.08
N VAL A 222 -0.28 -8.25 17.12
CA VAL A 222 0.13 -6.98 17.74
C VAL A 222 1.59 -6.61 17.45
N ALA A 223 2.28 -7.34 16.57
CA ALA A 223 3.70 -7.11 16.26
C ALA A 223 4.00 -5.66 15.86
N GLY A 224 3.08 -4.99 15.15
CA GLY A 224 3.22 -3.57 14.81
C GLY A 224 3.20 -2.64 16.03
N ALA A 225 2.32 -2.91 17.01
CA ALA A 225 2.25 -2.15 18.25
C ALA A 225 3.46 -2.43 19.15
N VAL A 226 3.91 -3.68 19.22
CA VAL A 226 5.15 -4.06 19.91
C VAL A 226 6.35 -3.37 19.27
N GLY A 227 6.45 -3.41 17.94
CA GLY A 227 7.49 -2.73 17.17
C GLY A 227 7.53 -1.22 17.40
N ALA A 228 6.36 -0.58 17.50
CA ALA A 228 6.27 0.84 17.86
C ALA A 228 6.69 1.12 19.31
N ALA A 229 6.41 0.21 20.24
CA ALA A 229 6.77 0.36 21.65
C ALA A 229 8.27 0.10 21.93
N VAL A 230 8.88 -0.84 21.23
CA VAL A 230 10.30 -1.24 21.41
C VAL A 230 11.24 -0.57 20.41
N GLY A 231 10.71 0.06 19.36
CA GLY A 231 11.50 0.69 18.31
C GLY A 231 12.18 1.97 18.81
N SER A 232 13.48 2.11 18.56
CA SER A 232 14.22 3.34 18.82
C SER A 232 13.60 4.53 18.08
N PHE A 233 13.52 5.69 18.73
CA PHE A 233 13.08 6.92 18.09
C PHE A 233 14.01 7.27 16.93
N SER A 234 13.45 7.52 15.75
CA SER A 234 14.20 8.01 14.57
C SER A 234 13.42 9.10 13.85
N MET A 235 14.11 10.18 13.46
CA MET A 235 13.53 11.30 12.70
C MET A 235 14.53 11.75 11.63
N THR A 236 14.07 11.86 10.38
CA THR A 236 14.91 12.31 9.27
C THR A 236 14.40 13.64 8.72
N TYR A 237 15.31 14.60 8.48
CA TYR A 237 14.99 15.90 7.91
C TYR A 237 15.96 16.27 6.77
N PRO A 238 15.49 16.34 5.51
CA PRO A 238 16.31 16.78 4.40
C PRO A 238 16.38 18.33 4.33
N VAL A 239 17.59 18.85 4.13
CA VAL A 239 17.86 20.26 3.83
C VAL A 239 18.53 20.34 2.47
N ARG A 240 17.97 21.16 1.58
CA ARG A 240 18.51 21.35 0.22
C ARG A 240 19.35 22.62 0.15
N ILE A 241 20.47 22.50 -0.54
CA ILE A 241 21.35 23.60 -0.93
C ILE A 241 21.36 23.65 -2.45
N MET A 242 20.90 24.75 -3.02
CA MET A 242 20.82 24.95 -4.46
C MET A 242 21.71 26.09 -4.90
N ILE A 243 22.29 26.00 -6.09
CA ILE A 243 22.94 27.16 -6.71
C ILE A 243 21.86 28.20 -7.06
N SER A 244 22.12 29.47 -6.71
CA SER A 244 21.26 30.59 -7.05
C SER A 244 21.15 30.77 -8.56
N LYS A 245 20.06 31.40 -9.04
CA LYS A 245 19.80 31.57 -10.48
C LYS A 245 20.88 32.38 -11.20
N ASP A 246 21.62 33.23 -10.50
CA ASP A 246 22.73 34.02 -11.01
C ASP A 246 24.09 33.31 -10.90
N HIS A 247 24.11 32.05 -10.44
CA HIS A 247 25.29 31.20 -10.27
C HIS A 247 26.39 31.78 -9.39
N ARG A 248 26.04 32.70 -8.48
CA ARG A 248 26.99 33.40 -7.60
C ARG A 248 26.92 32.98 -6.15
N SER A 249 25.89 32.25 -5.74
CA SER A 249 25.69 31.86 -4.36
C SER A 249 25.01 30.49 -4.23
N PHE A 250 25.11 29.90 -3.05
CA PHE A 250 24.47 28.68 -2.62
C PHE A 250 23.35 29.04 -1.64
N ARG A 251 22.11 28.74 -2.02
CA ARG A 251 20.91 28.98 -1.21
C ARG A 251 20.55 27.74 -0.40
N VAL A 252 20.57 27.86 0.93
CA VAL A 252 20.09 26.85 1.88
C VAL A 252 18.59 27.05 2.12
N TYR A 253 17.81 25.97 2.04
CA TYR A 253 16.39 25.95 2.41
C TYR A 253 16.23 25.21 3.74
N TYR A 254 15.90 25.95 4.82
CA TYR A 254 15.83 25.43 6.17
C TYR A 254 14.51 25.86 6.85
N PRO A 255 14.12 25.29 8.01
CA PRO A 255 12.79 25.48 8.60
C PRO A 255 12.37 26.95 8.81
N SER A 256 13.31 27.87 9.03
CA SER A 256 13.03 29.29 9.26
C SER A 256 13.15 30.17 8.01
N GLY A 257 13.39 29.58 6.83
CA GLY A 257 13.40 30.29 5.55
C GLY A 257 14.58 29.89 4.66
N THR A 258 15.20 30.89 4.04
CA THR A 258 16.33 30.70 3.12
C THR A 258 17.51 31.59 3.49
N ALA A 259 18.73 31.12 3.25
CA ALA A 259 19.96 31.88 3.45
C ALA A 259 20.94 31.60 2.30
N ASP A 260 21.61 32.66 1.82
CA ASP A 260 22.52 32.60 0.68
C ASP A 260 23.98 32.73 1.15
N PHE A 261 24.86 31.90 0.59
CA PHE A 261 26.30 31.86 0.90
C PHE A 261 27.12 31.90 -0.38
N ASP A 262 28.31 32.49 -0.34
CA ASP A 262 29.26 32.52 -1.47
C ASP A 262 30.02 31.20 -1.66
N ASP A 263 29.99 30.32 -0.66
CA ASP A 263 30.71 29.06 -0.63
C ASP A 263 29.82 27.92 -0.09
N ILE A 264 29.96 26.74 -0.70
CA ILE A 264 29.14 25.57 -0.38
C ILE A 264 29.44 25.02 1.01
N GLU A 265 30.69 25.04 1.47
CA GLU A 265 31.06 24.55 2.80
C GLU A 265 30.54 25.52 3.88
N LYS A 266 30.51 26.83 3.61
CA LYS A 266 29.81 27.79 4.49
C LYS A 266 28.32 27.51 4.56
N ALA A 267 27.67 27.19 3.44
CA ALA A 267 26.25 26.83 3.39
C ALA A 267 25.96 25.54 4.20
N VAL A 268 26.81 24.52 4.07
CA VAL A 268 26.70 23.26 4.83
C VAL A 268 26.95 23.48 6.32
N SER A 269 27.96 24.27 6.68
CA SER A 269 28.27 24.62 8.07
C SER A 269 27.11 25.38 8.72
N PHE A 270 26.52 26.35 8.01
CA PHE A 270 25.32 27.04 8.46
C PHE A 270 24.16 26.06 8.69
N ALA A 271 23.85 25.23 7.68
CA ALA A 271 22.78 24.24 7.79
C ALA A 271 22.98 23.32 9.00
N ARG A 272 24.19 22.82 9.23
CA ARG A 272 24.51 21.99 10.40
C ARG A 272 24.30 22.73 11.71
N SER A 273 24.87 23.92 11.85
CA SER A 273 24.78 24.71 13.09
C SER A 273 23.35 25.11 13.45
N PHE A 274 22.49 25.34 12.44
CA PHE A 274 21.08 25.61 12.64
C PHE A 274 20.29 24.34 12.96
N MET A 275 20.47 23.28 12.15
CA MET A 275 19.62 22.09 12.20
C MET A 275 19.89 21.22 13.43
N GLU A 276 21.14 21.09 13.89
CA GLU A 276 21.46 20.25 15.05
C GLU A 276 20.64 20.61 16.31
N PRO A 277 20.68 21.86 16.83
CA PRO A 277 19.87 22.23 17.99
C PRO A 277 18.37 22.22 17.69
N TRP A 278 17.95 22.61 16.48
CA TRP A 278 16.54 22.61 16.08
C TRP A 278 15.94 21.20 16.11
N LEU A 279 16.68 20.21 15.59
CA LEU A 279 16.28 18.81 15.58
C LEU A 279 16.32 18.17 16.96
N LYS A 280 17.33 18.48 17.78
CA LYS A 280 17.39 18.00 19.18
C LYS A 280 16.18 18.46 19.98
N ASN A 281 15.86 19.75 19.92
CA ASN A 281 14.69 20.31 20.62
C ASN A 281 13.38 19.65 20.15
N ARG A 282 13.24 19.42 18.84
CA ARG A 282 12.06 18.76 18.28
C ARG A 282 11.94 17.30 18.68
N ALA A 283 13.06 16.57 18.71
CA ALA A 283 13.10 15.18 19.16
C ALA A 283 12.75 15.07 20.65
N GLN A 284 13.30 15.95 21.50
CA GLN A 284 12.97 16.01 22.93
C GLN A 284 11.49 16.34 23.16
N ALA A 285 10.93 17.29 22.41
CA ALA A 285 9.50 17.61 22.47
C ALA A 285 8.61 16.43 22.02
N ALA A 286 9.13 15.52 21.20
CA ALA A 286 8.47 14.28 20.79
C ALA A 286 8.73 13.11 21.76
N GLY A 287 9.45 13.31 22.85
CA GLY A 287 9.68 12.31 23.90
C GLY A 287 11.01 11.55 23.82
N ALA A 288 11.91 11.90 22.89
CA ALA A 288 13.22 11.27 22.78
C ALA A 288 14.15 11.62 23.96
N LYS A 289 14.77 10.61 24.57
CA LYS A 289 15.84 10.78 25.57
C LYS A 289 17.19 10.82 24.86
N ASP A 290 18.02 11.81 25.18
CA ASP A 290 19.39 11.97 24.65
C ASP A 290 19.53 11.83 23.12
N PRO A 291 18.81 12.64 22.31
CA PRO A 291 18.85 12.52 20.85
C PRO A 291 20.24 12.84 20.26
N VAL A 292 20.73 11.91 19.44
CA VAL A 292 21.96 12.04 18.65
C VAL A 292 21.59 12.42 17.22
N VAL A 293 22.23 13.46 16.69
CA VAL A 293 22.02 13.91 15.30
C VAL A 293 23.22 13.48 14.47
N SER A 294 22.97 12.75 13.39
CA SER A 294 23.93 12.45 12.34
C SER A 294 23.56 13.16 11.04
N LEU A 295 24.54 13.40 10.18
CA LEU A 295 24.36 14.09 8.90
C LEU A 295 24.99 13.26 7.78
N THR A 296 24.19 12.96 6.76
CA THR A 296 24.64 12.43 5.47
C THR A 296 24.53 13.51 4.41
N ARG A 297 25.56 13.69 3.59
CA ARG A 297 25.56 14.66 2.49
C ARG A 297 25.58 13.94 1.15
N ASN A 298 24.61 14.25 0.31
CA ASN A 298 24.50 13.75 -1.05
C ASN A 298 24.67 14.92 -2.04
N ASP A 299 25.75 14.89 -2.81
CA ASP A 299 26.04 15.92 -3.81
C ASP A 299 25.69 15.41 -5.20
N ALA A 300 24.86 16.15 -5.94
CA ALA A 300 24.56 15.84 -7.33
C ALA A 300 25.63 16.46 -8.24
N PRO A 301 26.40 15.67 -9.01
CA PRO A 301 27.41 16.21 -9.91
C PRO A 301 26.73 16.94 -11.08
N ALA A 302 27.24 18.12 -11.44
CA ALA A 302 26.97 18.72 -12.73
C ALA A 302 28.22 19.30 -13.37
N TYR A 303 28.28 19.16 -14.69
CA TYR A 303 29.34 19.66 -15.54
C TYR A 303 28.92 21.03 -16.06
N ILE A 304 29.46 22.10 -15.48
CA ILE A 304 29.32 23.45 -16.03
C ILE A 304 30.70 23.90 -16.50
N GLY A 305 30.93 23.82 -17.82
CA GLY A 305 32.07 24.43 -18.51
C GLY A 305 33.43 23.76 -18.30
N GLY A 306 33.85 22.94 -19.27
CA GLY A 306 35.25 22.61 -19.56
C GLY A 306 36.13 22.10 -18.40
N TYR A 307 36.20 20.78 -18.24
CA TYR A 307 37.24 19.92 -17.64
C TYR A 307 37.97 20.29 -16.32
N LEU A 308 37.85 21.48 -15.72
CA LEU A 308 38.72 21.90 -14.61
C LEU A 308 38.02 22.30 -13.29
N ASN A 309 36.71 22.55 -13.24
CA ASN A 309 36.00 22.83 -11.99
C ASN A 309 34.74 21.96 -11.82
N ARG A 310 34.72 21.11 -10.78
CA ARG A 310 33.55 20.30 -10.40
C ARG A 310 32.75 21.09 -9.36
N ILE A 311 31.58 21.61 -9.73
CA ILE A 311 30.65 22.23 -8.78
C ILE A 311 29.36 21.39 -8.77
N PRO A 312 28.89 20.90 -7.60
CA PRO A 312 27.64 20.14 -7.53
C PRO A 312 26.43 21.03 -7.88
N LEU A 313 25.48 20.53 -8.67
CA LEU A 313 24.27 21.28 -9.10
C LEU A 313 23.37 21.64 -7.91
N TRP A 314 23.34 20.74 -6.93
CA TRP A 314 22.71 20.89 -5.64
C TRP A 314 23.33 19.89 -4.67
N SER A 315 23.24 20.19 -3.37
CA SER A 315 23.59 19.29 -2.29
C SER A 315 22.36 19.07 -1.41
N GLU A 316 22.11 17.82 -1.04
CA GLU A 316 21.08 17.47 -0.05
C GLU A 316 21.78 16.97 1.22
N LEU A 317 21.45 17.63 2.32
CA LEU A 317 21.89 17.29 3.66
C LEU A 317 20.77 16.56 4.36
N VAL A 318 20.96 15.27 4.62
CA VAL A 318 19.99 14.42 5.32
C VAL A 318 20.41 14.32 6.77
N PHE A 319 19.73 15.05 7.63
CA PHE A 319 19.92 14.95 9.08
C PHE A 319 19.06 13.81 9.62
N THR A 320 19.67 12.89 10.35
CA THR A 320 18.97 11.78 11.02
C THR A 320 19.18 11.91 12.53
N VAL A 321 18.08 11.97 13.26
CA VAL A 321 18.07 11.96 14.73
C VAL A 321 17.72 10.55 15.18
N THR A 322 18.51 9.98 16.07
CA THR A 322 18.21 8.71 16.73
C THR A 322 18.24 8.88 18.24
N ALA A 323 17.39 8.15 18.95
CA ALA A 323 17.42 8.05 20.40
C ALA A 323 16.98 6.66 20.85
N ASP A 324 17.60 6.17 21.93
CA ASP A 324 17.16 4.97 22.62
C ASP A 324 15.94 5.34 23.51
N ASN A 325 14.91 4.50 23.50
CA ASN A 325 13.69 4.72 24.29
C ASN A 325 13.89 4.43 25.80
#